data_AF-A0A316P1C1-F1
#
_entry.id   AF-A0A316P1C1-F1
#
_cell.length_a   1.000
_cell.length_b   1.000
_cell.length_c   1.000
_cell.angle_alpha   90.00
_cell.angle_beta   90.00
_cell.angle_gamma   90.00
#
_symmetry.space_group_name_H-M   'P 1'
#
loop_
_entity.id
_entity.type
_entity.pdbx_description
1 polymer ?
#
loop_
_entity_poly.entity_id
_entity_poly.type
_entity_poly.pdbx_seq_one_letter_code
_entity_poly.pdbx_strand_id
1 'polypeptide(L)'
;MHKDLKTVLTKMNADTKYEATEYSFRSKILTGLSIKDKAKLIDERLFLKSLRSDKQMVKKSIIKMGKFKLVIDNKSGEIVSNNKPFYKTWSSLMKKLGEALSMFNVHYNDVNVVKKSRMGIEGFTQKVFEKLQQYL
;
A
#
# COMPACT_ATOMS: atom_id res chain seq x y z
N MET A 1 0.74 15.40 -6.53
CA MET A 1 0.24 14.23 -5.78
C MET A 1 -1.28 14.28 -5.56
N HIS A 2 -2.01 13.25 -5.98
CA HIS A 2 -3.45 13.12 -5.73
C HIS A 2 -3.76 13.12 -4.22
N LYS A 3 -4.60 14.06 -3.74
CA LYS A 3 -4.94 14.22 -2.32
C LYS A 3 -5.47 12.94 -1.68
N ASP A 4 -6.37 12.23 -2.37
CA ASP A 4 -6.94 10.99 -1.86
C ASP A 4 -5.92 9.85 -1.81
N LEU A 5 -5.03 9.74 -2.80
CA LEU A 5 -3.95 8.73 -2.76
C LEU A 5 -3.07 8.94 -1.53
N LYS A 6 -2.62 10.18 -1.27
CA LYS A 6 -1.82 10.50 -0.06
C LYS A 6 -2.55 10.07 1.22
N THR A 7 -3.83 10.41 1.32
CA THR A 7 -4.64 10.10 2.50
C THR A 7 -4.79 8.60 2.69
N VAL A 8 -5.13 7.86 1.62
CA VAL A 8 -5.24 6.40 1.65
C VAL A 8 -3.91 5.78 2.06
N LEU A 9 -2.81 6.14 1.42
CA LEU A 9 -1.47 5.63 1.74
C LEU A 9 -1.04 5.96 3.18
N THR A 10 -1.50 7.08 3.74
CA THR A 10 -1.27 7.44 5.14
C THR A 10 -2.07 6.54 6.08
N LYS A 11 -3.34 6.31 5.79
CA LYS A 11 -4.19 5.35 6.53
C LYS A 11 -3.61 3.93 6.48
N MET A 12 -3.14 3.51 5.31
CA MET A 12 -2.49 2.19 5.14
C MET A 12 -1.24 2.04 6.00
N ASN A 13 -0.39 3.08 6.05
CA ASN A 13 0.80 3.10 6.89
C ASN A 13 0.46 3.09 8.40
N ALA A 14 -0.59 3.80 8.81
CA ALA A 14 -1.07 3.79 10.20
C ALA A 14 -1.65 2.43 10.62
N ASP A 15 -2.23 1.67 9.67
CA ASP A 15 -2.78 0.34 9.92
C ASP A 15 -1.71 -0.77 10.00
N THR A 16 -0.46 -0.49 9.63
CA THR A 16 0.66 -1.43 9.78
C THR A 16 0.93 -1.69 11.25
N LYS A 17 0.84 -2.95 11.67
CA LYS A 17 1.15 -3.35 13.06
C LYS A 17 2.54 -3.93 13.13
N TYR A 18 3.31 -3.52 14.13
CA TYR A 18 4.64 -4.04 14.41
C TYR A 18 4.78 -4.30 15.90
N GLU A 19 5.20 -5.51 16.24
CA GLU A 19 5.47 -5.96 17.58
C GLU A 19 6.88 -6.55 17.60
N ALA A 20 7.68 -6.17 18.59
CA ALA A 20 9.03 -6.73 18.75
C ALA A 20 9.31 -7.00 20.22
N THR A 21 9.97 -8.12 20.45
CA THR A 21 10.60 -8.48 21.72
C THR A 21 12.11 -8.33 21.58
N GLU A 22 12.86 -8.67 22.63
CA GLU A 22 14.31 -8.75 22.54
C GLU A 22 14.78 -9.73 21.45
N TYR A 23 14.03 -10.81 21.20
CA TYR A 23 14.48 -11.95 20.39
C TYR A 23 13.71 -12.16 19.09
N SER A 24 12.52 -11.58 18.96
CA SER A 24 11.67 -11.79 17.79
C SER A 24 10.93 -10.53 17.40
N PHE A 25 10.48 -10.48 16.15
CA PHE A 25 9.56 -9.46 15.68
C PHE A 25 8.44 -10.09 14.86
N ARG A 26 7.30 -9.40 14.83
CA ARG A 26 6.17 -9.70 13.96
C ARG A 26 5.61 -8.40 13.39
N SER A 27 5.29 -8.43 12.11
CA SER A 27 4.64 -7.35 11.40
C SER A 27 3.41 -7.84 10.65
N LYS A 28 2.35 -7.05 10.66
CA LYS A 28 1.20 -7.18 9.76
C LYS A 28 1.17 -5.95 8.87
N ILE A 29 1.64 -6.14 7.65
CA ILE A 29 1.79 -5.09 6.64
C ILE A 29 0.53 -5.05 5.79
N LEU A 30 -0.03 -3.88 5.58
CA LEU A 30 -1.11 -3.70 4.62
C LEU A 30 -0.53 -3.54 3.21
N THR A 31 -0.81 -4.49 2.32
CA THR A 31 -0.21 -4.57 0.98
C THR A 31 -1.16 -4.12 -0.13
N GLY A 32 -2.44 -3.95 0.19
CA GLY A 32 -3.39 -3.46 -0.79
C GLY A 32 -4.81 -3.33 -0.27
N LEU A 33 -5.63 -2.67 -1.09
CA LEU A 33 -7.06 -2.48 -0.89
C LEU A 33 -7.80 -2.95 -2.15
N SER A 34 -9.03 -3.43 -1.99
CA SER A 34 -9.89 -3.80 -3.11
C SER A 34 -11.34 -3.41 -2.86
N ILE A 35 -12.02 -2.97 -3.91
CA ILE A 35 -13.46 -2.68 -3.93
C ILE A 35 -14.09 -3.66 -4.91
N LYS A 36 -14.51 -4.84 -4.41
CA LYS A 36 -14.99 -5.97 -5.22
C LYS A 36 -14.16 -6.13 -6.52
N ASP A 37 -14.82 -6.17 -7.67
CA ASP A 37 -14.18 -6.27 -8.99
C ASP A 37 -13.92 -4.91 -9.65
N LYS A 38 -14.22 -3.80 -8.97
CA LYS A 38 -14.13 -2.43 -9.54
C LYS A 38 -12.70 -1.91 -9.54
N ALA A 39 -12.03 -1.99 -8.41
CA ALA A 39 -10.70 -1.41 -8.25
C ALA A 39 -9.84 -2.17 -7.23
N LYS A 40 -8.53 -2.21 -7.48
CA LYS A 40 -7.52 -2.72 -6.56
C LYS A 40 -6.35 -1.77 -6.46
N LEU A 41 -6.02 -1.33 -5.26
CA LEU A 41 -4.79 -0.62 -4.93
C LEU A 41 -3.78 -1.61 -4.36
N ILE A 42 -2.55 -1.58 -4.84
CA ILE A 42 -1.41 -2.36 -4.34
C ILE A 42 -0.35 -1.38 -3.89
N ASP A 43 0.11 -1.55 -2.66
CA ASP A 43 1.14 -0.72 -2.02
C ASP A 43 2.49 -1.42 -2.06
N GLU A 44 3.44 -0.86 -2.83
CA GLU A 44 4.79 -1.44 -2.97
C GLU A 44 5.77 -0.92 -1.90
N ARG A 45 5.31 -0.11 -0.95
CA ARG A 45 6.16 0.46 0.11
C ARG A 45 6.68 -0.60 1.07
N LEU A 46 5.81 -1.57 1.41
CA LEU A 46 6.12 -2.73 2.26
C LEU A 46 6.79 -2.34 3.59
N PHE A 47 6.26 -1.32 4.27
CA PHE A 47 6.79 -0.92 5.56
C PHE A 47 6.47 -1.96 6.62
N LEU A 48 7.49 -2.47 7.33
CA LEU A 48 7.32 -3.40 8.45
C LEU A 48 6.69 -2.72 9.68
N LYS A 49 6.85 -1.40 9.80
CA LYS A 49 6.30 -0.58 10.89
C LYS A 49 5.77 0.74 10.33
N SER A 50 4.82 1.35 11.02
CA SER A 50 4.36 2.69 10.66
C SER A 50 5.51 3.68 10.66
N LEU A 51 5.62 4.46 9.59
CA LEU A 51 6.61 5.53 9.45
C LEU A 51 5.98 6.90 9.70
N ARG A 52 6.84 7.89 10.02
CA ARG A 52 6.43 9.29 10.10
C ARG A 52 5.92 9.81 8.75
N SER A 53 5.07 10.83 8.82
CA SER A 53 4.36 11.42 7.67
C SER A 53 5.30 11.94 6.56
N ASP A 54 6.51 12.37 6.90
CA ASP A 54 7.54 12.86 5.99
C ASP A 54 8.31 11.75 5.25
N LYS A 55 8.25 10.50 5.74
CA LYS A 55 9.02 9.36 5.20
C LYS A 55 8.19 8.34 4.44
N GLN A 56 6.87 8.47 4.46
CA GLN A 56 5.95 7.45 3.94
C GLN A 56 5.63 7.56 2.44
N MET A 57 5.92 8.68 1.77
CA MET A 57 5.58 8.91 0.35
C MET A 57 6.77 8.54 -0.54
N VAL A 58 7.10 7.26 -0.60
CA VAL A 58 8.19 6.70 -1.39
C VAL A 58 7.70 5.54 -2.27
N LYS A 59 8.54 5.10 -3.22
CA LYS A 59 8.22 4.03 -4.17
C LYS A 59 6.92 4.32 -4.94
N LYS A 60 6.31 3.27 -5.47
CA LYS A 60 5.16 3.35 -6.35
C LYS A 60 3.94 2.67 -5.73
N SER A 61 2.77 3.01 -6.23
CA SER A 61 1.53 2.28 -6.00
C SER A 61 0.95 1.84 -7.33
N ILE A 62 0.33 0.67 -7.34
CA ILE A 62 -0.36 0.16 -8.52
C ILE A 62 -1.86 0.25 -8.28
N ILE A 63 -2.58 0.89 -9.20
CA ILE A 63 -4.04 0.92 -9.21
C ILE A 63 -4.55 0.17 -10.44
N LYS A 64 -5.31 -0.89 -10.18
CA LYS A 64 -6.01 -1.67 -11.21
C LYS A 64 -7.50 -1.31 -11.19
N MET A 65 -8.09 -1.05 -12.36
CA MET A 65 -9.51 -0.73 -12.55
C MET A 65 -10.02 -1.50 -13.76
N GLY A 66 -10.64 -2.67 -13.55
CA GLY A 66 -10.93 -3.61 -14.62
C GLY A 66 -9.66 -4.08 -15.35
N LYS A 67 -9.59 -3.87 -16.67
CA LYS A 67 -8.41 -4.23 -17.50
C LYS A 67 -7.27 -3.20 -17.44
N PHE A 68 -7.50 -2.04 -16.81
CA PHE A 68 -6.51 -0.97 -16.72
C PHE A 68 -5.65 -1.12 -15.47
N LYS A 69 -4.39 -0.74 -15.58
CA LYS A 69 -3.35 -0.71 -14.55
C LYS A 69 -2.59 0.60 -14.72
N LEU A 70 -2.50 1.37 -13.65
CA LEU A 70 -1.68 2.56 -13.54
C LEU A 70 -0.66 2.36 -12.43
N VAL A 71 0.58 2.75 -12.69
CA VAL A 71 1.65 2.78 -11.72
C VAL A 71 1.93 4.25 -11.42
N ILE A 72 1.77 4.62 -10.16
CA ILE A 72 1.87 6.01 -9.70
C ILE A 72 3.10 6.12 -8.81
N ASP A 73 3.97 7.09 -9.07
CA ASP A 73 5.02 7.45 -8.12
C ASP A 73 4.38 8.11 -6.88
N ASN A 74 4.61 7.57 -5.69
CA ASN A 74 3.92 8.04 -4.48
C ASN A 74 4.37 9.44 -4.04
N LYS A 75 5.56 9.89 -4.47
CA LYS A 75 6.12 11.18 -4.09
C LYS A 75 5.60 12.29 -5.00
N SER A 76 5.74 12.15 -6.32
CA SER A 76 5.24 13.15 -7.28
C SER A 76 3.73 13.03 -7.51
N GLY A 77 3.22 11.80 -7.46
CA GLY A 77 1.85 11.45 -7.87
C GLY A 77 1.68 11.28 -9.38
N GLU A 78 2.77 11.25 -10.14
CA GLU A 78 2.75 11.08 -11.59
C GLU A 78 2.55 9.62 -11.97
N ILE A 79 1.90 9.40 -13.11
CA ILE A 79 1.76 8.07 -13.70
C ILE A 79 3.04 7.74 -14.46
N VAL A 80 3.85 6.85 -13.90
CA VAL A 80 5.16 6.44 -14.46
C VAL A 80 5.07 5.23 -15.38
N SER A 81 3.96 4.47 -15.32
CA SER A 81 3.69 3.36 -16.24
C SER A 81 2.20 3.06 -16.27
N ASN A 82 1.71 2.57 -17.41
CA ASN A 82 0.31 2.20 -17.59
C ASN A 82 0.16 1.11 -18.66
N ASN A 83 -0.99 0.43 -18.69
CA ASN A 83 -1.41 -0.45 -19.79
C ASN A 83 -2.70 0.07 -20.46
N LYS A 84 -2.90 1.39 -20.46
CA LYS A 84 -4.12 2.02 -20.96
C LYS A 84 -4.28 1.69 -22.46
N PRO A 85 -5.41 1.09 -22.89
CA PRO A 85 -5.66 0.85 -24.31
C PRO A 85 -5.74 2.14 -25.12
N PHE A 86 -5.36 2.07 -26.39
CA PHE A 86 -5.33 3.21 -27.29
C PHE A 86 -6.69 3.91 -27.40
N TYR A 87 -7.79 3.15 -27.42
CA TYR A 87 -9.16 3.67 -27.59
C TYR A 87 -9.75 4.37 -26.35
N LYS A 88 -9.11 4.31 -25.18
CA LYS A 88 -9.57 5.06 -24.00
C LYS A 88 -8.97 6.45 -23.99
N THR A 89 -9.70 7.45 -23.51
CA THR A 89 -9.12 8.79 -23.29
C THR A 89 -8.46 8.86 -21.92
N TRP A 90 -7.43 9.70 -21.79
CA TRP A 90 -6.79 9.96 -20.50
C TRP A 90 -7.78 10.60 -19.51
N SER A 91 -8.60 11.55 -19.96
CA SER A 91 -9.62 12.19 -19.11
C SER A 91 -10.57 11.16 -18.47
N SER A 92 -11.09 10.21 -19.25
CA SER A 92 -11.97 9.14 -18.72
C SER A 92 -11.25 8.26 -17.70
N LEU A 93 -9.99 7.92 -17.96
CA LEU A 93 -9.18 7.10 -17.05
C LEU A 93 -8.86 7.83 -15.75
N MET A 94 -8.52 9.13 -15.82
CA MET A 94 -8.23 9.96 -14.66
C MET A 94 -9.47 10.19 -13.79
N LYS A 95 -10.65 10.33 -14.41
CA LYS A 95 -11.92 10.37 -13.68
C LYS A 95 -12.16 9.08 -12.89
N LYS A 96 -12.00 7.92 -13.52
CA LYS A 96 -12.11 6.61 -12.84
C LYS A 96 -11.10 6.42 -11.72
N LEU A 97 -9.86 6.88 -11.94
CA LEU A 97 -8.82 6.86 -10.91
C LEU A 97 -9.24 7.70 -9.70
N GLY A 98 -9.73 8.92 -9.93
CA GLY A 98 -10.24 9.80 -8.88
C GLY A 98 -11.39 9.18 -8.10
N GLU A 99 -12.39 8.63 -8.79
CA GLU A 99 -13.52 7.93 -8.17
C GLU A 99 -13.07 6.73 -7.32
N ALA A 100 -12.14 5.91 -7.83
CA ALA A 100 -11.60 4.77 -7.08
C ALA A 100 -10.85 5.20 -5.82
N LEU A 101 -9.98 6.21 -5.93
CA LEU A 101 -9.22 6.75 -4.79
C LEU A 101 -10.14 7.38 -3.73
N SER A 102 -11.16 8.11 -4.18
CA SER A 102 -12.17 8.69 -3.30
C SER A 102 -12.94 7.61 -2.54
N MET A 103 -13.39 6.55 -3.22
CA MET A 103 -14.04 5.41 -2.57
C MET A 103 -13.13 4.74 -1.53
N PHE A 104 -11.86 4.48 -1.87
CA PHE A 104 -10.90 3.92 -0.89
C PHE A 104 -10.72 4.84 0.31
N ASN A 105 -10.71 6.16 0.12
CA ASN A 105 -10.53 7.13 1.19
C ASN A 105 -11.76 7.17 2.11
N VAL A 106 -12.95 7.37 1.54
CA VAL A 106 -14.22 7.53 2.28
C VAL A 106 -14.58 6.24 3.01
N HIS A 107 -14.49 5.10 2.34
CA HIS A 107 -14.93 3.81 2.87
C HIS A 107 -13.78 2.97 3.44
N TYR A 108 -12.65 3.58 3.79
CA TYR A 108 -11.44 2.87 4.22
C TYR A 108 -11.66 1.86 5.36
N ASN A 109 -12.55 2.20 6.31
CA ASN A 109 -12.88 1.37 7.47
C ASN A 109 -14.16 0.56 7.29
N ASP A 110 -14.87 0.72 6.19
CA ASP A 110 -16.07 -0.05 5.89
C ASP A 110 -15.68 -1.35 5.18
N VAL A 111 -15.70 -2.44 5.95
CA VAL A 111 -15.31 -3.78 5.48
C VAL A 111 -16.27 -4.35 4.42
N ASN A 112 -17.49 -3.81 4.31
CA ASN A 112 -18.46 -4.23 3.30
C ASN A 112 -18.13 -3.63 1.92
N VAL A 113 -17.35 -2.54 1.91
CA VAL A 113 -16.97 -1.81 0.69
C VAL A 113 -15.49 -2.05 0.33
N VAL A 114 -14.59 -1.90 1.29
CA VAL A 114 -13.13 -2.00 1.10
C VAL A 114 -12.57 -3.22 1.81
N LYS A 115 -12.10 -4.20 1.01
CA LYS A 115 -11.36 -5.35 1.52
C LYS A 115 -9.85 -5.05 1.57
N LYS A 116 -9.26 -5.29 2.73
CA LYS A 116 -7.84 -5.06 3.06
C LYS A 116 -7.01 -6.33 2.86
N SER A 117 -5.97 -6.28 2.03
CA SER A 117 -4.97 -7.34 1.87
C SER A 117 -3.78 -7.11 2.79
N ARG A 118 -3.39 -8.14 3.55
CA ARG A 118 -2.28 -8.06 4.50
C ARG A 118 -1.25 -9.16 4.25
N MET A 119 0.00 -8.86 4.57
CA MET A 119 1.11 -9.79 4.62
C MET A 119 1.65 -9.84 6.05
N GLY A 120 1.77 -11.03 6.60
CA GLY A 120 2.46 -11.26 7.88
C GLY A 120 3.93 -11.54 7.62
N ILE A 121 4.82 -10.91 8.38
CA ILE A 121 6.25 -11.22 8.41
C ILE A 121 6.64 -11.39 9.86
N GLU A 122 7.36 -12.45 10.18
CA GLU A 122 7.95 -12.67 11.49
C GLU A 122 9.38 -13.20 11.35
N GLY A 123 10.19 -12.97 12.37
CA GLY A 123 11.59 -13.38 12.35
C GLY A 123 12.29 -13.13 13.67
N PHE A 124 13.55 -13.55 13.73
CA PHE A 124 14.42 -13.33 14.87
C PHE A 124 15.14 -11.98 14.78
N THR A 125 15.45 -11.39 15.92
CA THR A 125 16.26 -10.18 16.01
C THR A 125 17.75 -10.51 15.86
N GLN A 126 18.57 -9.49 15.60
CA GLN A 126 20.02 -9.63 15.54
C GLN A 126 20.62 -10.26 16.81
N LYS A 127 20.06 -9.95 17.99
CA LYS A 127 20.50 -10.51 19.28
C LYS A 127 20.40 -12.04 19.35
N VAL A 128 19.42 -12.66 18.67
CA VAL A 128 19.35 -14.12 18.60
C VAL A 128 20.52 -14.67 17.81
N PHE A 129 20.86 -14.03 16.68
CA PHE A 129 22.01 -14.44 15.88
C PHE A 129 23.33 -14.31 16.65
N GLU A 130 23.51 -13.22 17.38
CA GLU A 130 24.68 -13.01 18.25
C GLU A 130 24.80 -14.07 19.34
N LYS A 131 23.68 -14.45 19.98
CA LYS A 131 23.67 -15.55 20.96
C LYS A 131 23.98 -16.89 20.32
N LEU A 132 23.39 -17.21 19.17
CA LEU A 132 23.62 -18.48 18.48
C LEU A 132 25.07 -18.66 18.04
N GLN A 133 25.74 -17.58 17.65
CA GLN A 133 27.18 -17.59 17.32
C GLN A 133 28.08 -17.91 18.52
N GLN A 134 27.62 -17.74 19.77
CA GLN A 134 28.40 -18.14 20.95
C GLN A 134 28.38 -19.64 21.21
N TYR A 135 27.46 -20.37 20.57
CA TYR A 135 27.31 -21.82 20.69
C TYR A 135 27.82 -22.59 19.46
N LEU A 136 28.37 -21.89 18.46
CA LEU A 136 28.94 -22.45 17.22
C LEU A 136 30.44 -22.15 17.16
#